data_AF-A0A0B7A199-F1
#
_entry.id   AF-A0A0B7A199-F1
#
_cell.length_a   1.000
_cell.length_b   1.000
_cell.length_c   1.000
_cell.angle_alpha   90.00
_cell.angle_beta   90.00
_cell.angle_gamma   90.00
#
_symmetry.space_group_name_H-M   'P 1'
#
loop_
_entity.id
_entity.type
_entity.pdbx_description
1 polymer ?
#
loop_
_entity_poly.entity_id
_entity_poly.type
_entity_poly.pdbx_seq_one_letter_code
_entity_poly.pdbx_strand_id
1 'polypeptide(L)'
;GYRVDDKNEQNIPMCILCHGFCPKVCNTTKVMSIQDSEKLLGCSTIDGNLEIQLVGGNDIDFELTKNLGAIREVTGYIKIWRSYALFTLHFFRDLELIGGNQLVHKKFSLFVADNTDLQEIFPEQQMNKMVIRKGEISFHGNRKLCVSKILSFVKQMNITSN
;
A
#
# COMPACT_ATOMS: atom_id res chain seq x y z
N GLY A 1 18.83 -1.26 -13.02
CA GLY A 1 18.72 -2.46 -12.16
C GLY A 1 18.60 -3.70 -13.02
N TYR A 2 18.61 -4.88 -12.41
CA TYR A 2 18.39 -6.16 -13.11
C TYR A 2 17.12 -6.84 -12.58
N ARG A 3 16.41 -7.58 -13.43
CA ARG A 3 15.29 -8.45 -13.04
C ARG A 3 15.52 -9.88 -13.49
N VAL A 4 14.82 -10.83 -12.88
CA VAL A 4 14.83 -12.23 -13.31
C VAL A 4 14.18 -12.33 -14.69
N ASP A 5 14.77 -13.14 -15.57
CA ASP A 5 14.22 -13.46 -16.88
C ASP A 5 13.18 -14.58 -16.76
N ASP A 6 11.91 -14.19 -16.64
CA ASP A 6 10.77 -15.12 -16.56
C ASP A 6 10.57 -15.95 -17.84
N LYS A 7 11.30 -15.64 -18.92
CA LYS A 7 11.22 -16.36 -20.21
C LYS A 7 12.35 -17.37 -20.40
N ASN A 8 13.26 -17.51 -19.44
CA ASN A 8 14.34 -18.47 -19.56
C ASN A 8 13.79 -19.91 -19.43
N GLU A 9 13.78 -20.64 -20.55
CA GLU A 9 13.39 -22.07 -20.58
C GLU A 9 14.44 -22.99 -19.94
N GLN A 10 15.64 -22.46 -19.69
CA GLN A 10 16.67 -23.13 -18.91
C GLN A 10 16.33 -22.85 -17.44
N ASN A 11 16.17 -23.88 -16.61
CA ASN A 11 15.85 -23.81 -15.16
C ASN A 11 16.89 -23.06 -14.29
N ILE A 12 17.69 -22.17 -14.88
CA ILE A 12 18.72 -21.35 -14.27
C ILE A 12 18.20 -19.91 -14.28
N PRO A 13 17.90 -19.29 -13.13
CA PRO A 13 17.42 -17.91 -13.12
C PRO A 13 18.52 -16.96 -13.63
N MET A 14 18.27 -16.32 -14.78
CA MET A 14 19.16 -15.31 -15.36
C MET A 14 18.66 -13.91 -15.02
N CYS A 15 19.60 -12.98 -14.81
CA CYS A 15 19.32 -11.58 -14.54
C CYS A 15 19.51 -10.75 -15.81
N ILE A 16 18.48 -10.03 -16.24
CA ILE A 16 18.51 -9.16 -17.42
C ILE A 16 18.46 -7.69 -17.02
N LEU A 17 19.17 -6.85 -17.77
CA LEU A 17 19.20 -5.41 -17.52
C LEU A 17 17.82 -4.79 -17.80
N CYS A 18 17.30 -4.07 -16.81
CA CYS A 18 16.10 -3.26 -16.98
C CYS A 18 16.46 -1.96 -17.71
N HIS A 19 15.78 -1.67 -18.81
CA HIS A 19 15.85 -0.37 -19.49
C HIS A 19 14.87 0.60 -18.83
N GLY A 20 15.34 1.33 -17.81
CA GLY A 20 14.53 2.24 -17.02
C GLY A 20 13.98 1.60 -15.74
N PHE A 21 12.68 1.77 -15.49
CA PHE A 21 12.03 1.19 -14.32
C PHE A 21 12.12 -0.34 -14.33
N CYS A 22 12.49 -0.91 -13.19
CA CYS A 22 12.72 -2.33 -13.03
C CYS A 22 11.65 -2.88 -12.09
N PRO A 23 10.49 -3.32 -12.62
CA PRO A 23 9.39 -3.77 -11.77
C PRO A 23 9.78 -5.04 -11.03
N LYS A 24 9.52 -5.05 -9.72
CA LYS A 24 9.54 -6.27 -8.91
C LYS A 24 8.11 -6.54 -8.47
N VAL A 25 7.55 -7.63 -8.98
CA VAL A 25 6.20 -8.07 -8.64
C VAL A 25 6.29 -8.99 -7.43
N CYS A 26 5.44 -8.74 -6.44
CA CYS A 26 5.36 -9.51 -5.21
C CYS A 26 3.91 -9.94 -5.00
N ASN A 27 3.70 -11.12 -4.44
CA ASN A 27 2.35 -11.65 -4.25
C ASN A 27 1.64 -10.97 -3.08
N THR A 28 0.33 -11.24 -2.98
CA THR A 28 -0.50 -10.87 -1.83
C THR A 28 0.24 -11.12 -0.51
N THR A 29 0.29 -10.10 0.34
CA THR A 29 1.08 -10.12 1.57
C THR A 29 0.31 -9.50 2.72
N LYS A 30 0.44 -10.12 3.89
CA LYS A 30 -0.04 -9.58 5.17
C LYS A 30 1.16 -9.19 6.03
N VAL A 31 1.24 -7.91 6.39
CA VAL A 31 2.28 -7.34 7.24
C VAL A 31 1.75 -7.25 8.66
N MET A 32 2.24 -8.12 9.55
CA MET A 32 1.88 -8.12 10.97
C MET A 32 3.05 -7.69 11.88
N SER A 33 4.25 -7.61 11.32
CA SER A 33 5.48 -7.17 11.97
C SER A 33 6.38 -6.41 10.99
N ILE A 34 7.45 -5.78 11.50
CA ILE A 34 8.48 -5.17 10.65
C ILE A 34 9.17 -6.23 9.77
N GLN A 35 9.43 -7.41 10.31
CA GLN A 35 10.06 -8.52 9.57
C GLN A 35 9.19 -9.01 8.40
N ASP A 36 7.87 -8.93 8.52
CA ASP A 36 7.00 -9.22 7.37
C ASP A 36 7.13 -8.17 6.28
N SER A 37 7.30 -6.90 6.66
CA SER A 37 7.46 -5.81 5.68
C SER A 37 8.77 -5.94 4.89
N GLU A 38 9.86 -6.45 5.49
CA GLU A 38 11.17 -6.61 4.83
C GLU A 38 11.10 -7.46 3.55
N LYS A 39 10.16 -8.41 3.47
CA LYS A 39 9.90 -9.23 2.28
C LYS A 39 9.47 -8.38 1.08
N LEU A 40 8.90 -7.21 1.35
CA LEU A 40 8.41 -6.26 0.36
C LEU A 40 9.46 -5.25 -0.11
N LEU A 41 10.68 -5.31 0.44
CA LEU A 41 11.78 -4.44 0.04
C LEU A 41 12.00 -4.48 -1.48
N GLY A 42 11.90 -3.31 -2.10
CA GLY A 42 12.05 -3.12 -3.55
C GLY A 42 10.90 -3.64 -4.40
N CYS A 43 9.83 -4.19 -3.80
CA CYS A 43 8.61 -4.51 -4.54
C CYS A 43 7.97 -3.23 -5.04
N SER A 44 7.64 -3.22 -6.33
CA SER A 44 6.99 -2.09 -6.96
C SER A 44 5.53 -2.35 -7.29
N THR A 45 5.15 -3.62 -7.38
CA THR A 45 3.79 -4.05 -7.66
C THR A 45 3.43 -5.19 -6.73
N ILE A 46 2.30 -5.09 -6.04
CA ILE A 46 1.68 -6.19 -5.32
C ILE A 46 0.61 -6.80 -6.22
N ASP A 47 0.83 -8.03 -6.69
CA ASP A 47 -0.18 -8.79 -7.40
C ASP A 47 -1.14 -9.44 -6.39
N GLY A 48 -2.28 -8.78 -6.22
CA GLY A 48 -3.33 -9.09 -5.26
C GLY A 48 -3.39 -8.03 -4.16
N ASN A 49 -3.47 -8.47 -2.90
CA ASN A 49 -3.86 -7.60 -1.79
C ASN A 49 -2.70 -7.29 -0.85
N LEU A 50 -2.74 -6.10 -0.24
CA LEU A 50 -1.83 -5.71 0.83
C LEU A 50 -2.64 -5.49 2.12
N GLU A 51 -2.40 -6.34 3.12
CA GLU A 51 -3.00 -6.19 4.44
C GLU A 51 -1.94 -5.75 5.46
N ILE A 52 -2.22 -4.73 6.26
CA ILE A 52 -1.36 -4.26 7.34
C ILE A 52 -2.16 -4.33 8.66
N GLN A 53 -1.59 -5.04 9.62
CA GLN A 53 -2.11 -5.20 10.98
C GLN A 53 -0.95 -5.13 11.98
N LEU A 54 -0.37 -3.94 12.13
CA LEU A 54 0.86 -3.73 12.90
C LEU A 54 0.56 -3.23 14.32
N VAL A 55 0.79 -4.09 15.32
CA VAL A 55 0.47 -3.81 16.73
C VAL A 55 1.62 -3.12 17.46
N GLY A 56 2.87 -3.26 16.98
CA GLY A 56 4.06 -2.70 17.62
C GLY A 56 5.32 -2.91 16.77
N GLY A 57 6.41 -2.27 17.15
CA GLY A 57 7.71 -2.32 16.47
C GLY A 57 8.58 -1.12 16.83
N ASN A 58 9.86 -1.20 16.51
CA ASN A 58 10.80 -0.09 16.62
C ASN A 58 10.95 0.59 15.26
N ASP A 59 11.18 1.91 15.26
CA ASP A 59 11.45 2.70 14.05
C ASP A 59 10.47 2.45 12.89
N ILE A 60 9.20 2.28 13.23
CA ILE A 60 8.15 1.81 12.32
C ILE A 60 8.06 2.66 11.05
N ASP A 61 8.08 3.99 11.19
CA ASP A 61 7.99 4.90 10.04
C ASP A 61 9.19 4.72 9.09
N PHE A 62 10.40 4.59 9.64
CA PHE A 62 11.61 4.36 8.87
C PHE A 62 11.58 3.00 8.16
N GLU A 63 11.29 1.93 8.88
CA GLU A 63 11.30 0.57 8.32
C GLU A 63 10.17 0.37 7.29
N LEU A 64 8.95 0.86 7.55
CA LEU A 64 7.88 0.78 6.58
C LEU A 64 8.17 1.65 5.35
N THR A 65 8.77 2.84 5.51
CA THR A 65 9.15 3.69 4.38
C THR A 65 10.21 3.01 3.51
N LYS A 66 11.20 2.36 4.12
CA LYS A 66 12.23 1.58 3.43
C LYS A 66 11.63 0.38 2.70
N ASN A 67 10.73 -0.35 3.34
CA ASN A 67 10.24 -1.63 2.85
C ASN A 67 9.04 -1.53 1.90
N LEU A 68 8.13 -0.58 2.13
CA LEU A 68 6.90 -0.40 1.35
C LEU A 68 6.94 0.81 0.42
N GLY A 69 7.92 1.72 0.60
CA GLY A 69 7.91 3.00 -0.10
C GLY A 69 8.19 2.96 -1.59
N ALA A 70 8.60 1.81 -2.15
CA ALA A 70 8.77 1.62 -3.58
C ALA A 70 7.50 1.05 -4.27
N ILE A 71 6.48 0.66 -3.50
CA ILE A 71 5.25 0.09 -4.03
C ILE A 71 4.48 1.18 -4.77
N ARG A 72 4.26 0.97 -6.07
CA ARG A 72 3.50 1.84 -6.97
C ARG A 72 2.10 1.34 -7.23
N GLU A 73 1.92 0.02 -7.28
CA GLU A 73 0.64 -0.57 -7.60
C GLU A 73 0.28 -1.70 -6.64
N VAL A 74 -0.98 -1.74 -6.23
CA VAL A 74 -1.61 -2.90 -5.60
C VAL A 74 -2.80 -3.28 -6.47
N THR A 75 -2.76 -4.45 -7.13
CA THR A 75 -3.78 -4.82 -8.14
C THR A 75 -5.16 -5.12 -7.51
N GLY A 76 -5.16 -5.58 -6.26
CA GLY A 76 -6.35 -5.83 -5.44
C GLY A 76 -6.70 -4.64 -4.54
N TYR A 77 -6.79 -4.89 -3.23
CA TYR A 77 -7.09 -3.86 -2.22
C TYR A 77 -5.94 -3.62 -1.24
N ILE A 78 -5.98 -2.47 -0.58
CA ILE A 78 -5.17 -2.16 0.60
C ILE A 78 -6.08 -2.15 1.83
N LYS A 79 -5.72 -2.92 2.86
CA LYS A 79 -6.45 -3.00 4.13
C LYS A 79 -5.51 -2.72 5.29
N ILE A 80 -5.77 -1.65 6.04
CA ILE A 80 -4.99 -1.24 7.20
C ILE A 80 -5.92 -1.24 8.40
N TRP A 81 -5.80 -2.27 9.24
CA TRP A 81 -6.77 -2.48 10.30
C TRP A 81 -6.09 -2.84 11.62
N ARG A 82 -6.64 -2.34 12.74
CA ARG A 82 -6.12 -2.61 14.09
C ARG A 82 -4.61 -2.43 14.21
N SER A 83 -4.06 -1.45 13.48
CA SER A 83 -2.64 -1.15 13.47
C SER A 83 -2.35 -0.01 14.44
N TYR A 84 -2.28 -0.34 15.73
CA TYR A 84 -2.16 0.64 16.80
C TYR A 84 -0.81 1.36 16.83
N ALA A 85 0.21 0.79 16.21
CA ALA A 85 1.53 1.40 16.18
C ALA A 85 1.73 2.38 14.99
N LEU A 86 0.72 2.53 14.12
CA LEU A 86 0.79 3.43 12.98
C LEU A 86 0.30 4.84 13.35
N PHE A 87 1.16 5.83 13.09
CA PHE A 87 0.83 7.24 13.22
C PHE A 87 0.43 7.89 11.88
N THR A 88 0.98 7.39 10.78
CA THR A 88 0.83 7.94 9.43
C THR A 88 0.81 6.84 8.36
N LEU A 89 0.32 7.15 7.15
CA LEU A 89 0.47 6.33 5.94
C LEU A 89 1.52 6.89 4.96
N HIS A 90 2.34 7.87 5.38
CA HIS A 90 3.34 8.52 4.53
C HIS A 90 4.43 7.58 3.97
N PHE A 91 4.58 6.40 4.56
CA PHE A 91 5.50 5.38 4.06
C PHE A 91 5.16 4.90 2.64
N PHE A 92 3.93 5.06 2.16
CA PHE A 92 3.55 4.82 0.75
C PHE A 92 3.99 5.98 -0.17
N ARG A 93 5.30 6.13 -0.38
CA ARG A 93 5.88 7.26 -1.14
C ARG A 93 5.68 7.22 -2.65
N ASP A 94 5.50 6.02 -3.20
CA ASP A 94 5.41 5.82 -4.65
C ASP A 94 4.04 5.27 -5.07
N LEU A 95 3.09 5.10 -4.16
CA LEU A 95 1.80 4.46 -4.45
C LEU A 95 0.98 5.30 -5.44
N GLU A 96 0.77 4.78 -6.63
CA GLU A 96 0.06 5.43 -7.74
C GLU A 96 -1.30 4.77 -8.02
N LEU A 97 -1.45 3.47 -7.77
CA LEU A 97 -2.65 2.74 -8.18
C LEU A 97 -3.11 1.71 -7.14
N ILE A 98 -4.40 1.77 -6.80
CA ILE A 98 -5.14 0.68 -6.17
C ILE A 98 -6.16 0.16 -7.19
N GLY A 99 -5.95 -1.08 -7.65
CA GLY A 99 -6.67 -1.66 -8.78
C GLY A 99 -8.11 -2.09 -8.47
N GLY A 100 -8.35 -2.64 -7.28
CA GLY A 100 -9.67 -3.12 -6.86
C GLY A 100 -10.16 -4.35 -7.63
N ASN A 101 -9.25 -5.21 -8.13
CA ASN A 101 -9.62 -6.50 -8.73
C ASN A 101 -10.21 -7.48 -7.69
N GLN A 102 -9.86 -7.27 -6.42
CA GLN A 102 -10.50 -7.87 -5.25
C GLN A 102 -10.87 -6.72 -4.29
N LEU A 103 -11.90 -6.92 -3.47
CA LEU A 103 -12.43 -5.87 -2.58
C LEU A 103 -12.69 -6.44 -1.18
N VAL A 104 -12.33 -5.68 -0.15
CA VAL A 104 -12.70 -5.95 1.24
C VAL A 104 -14.23 -5.88 1.37
N HIS A 105 -14.84 -6.91 1.94
CA HIS A 105 -16.29 -7.07 2.03
C HIS A 105 -17.03 -6.89 0.70
N LYS A 106 -16.37 -7.24 -0.43
CA LYS A 106 -16.88 -7.05 -1.80
C LYS A 106 -17.19 -5.58 -2.16
N LYS A 107 -16.66 -4.62 -1.40
CA LYS A 107 -17.02 -3.20 -1.54
C LYS A 107 -15.83 -2.26 -1.58
N PHE A 108 -14.84 -2.44 -0.69
CA PHE A 108 -13.79 -1.46 -0.49
C PHE A 108 -12.45 -1.88 -1.10
N SER A 109 -11.81 -0.99 -1.85
CA SER A 109 -10.45 -1.16 -2.36
C SER A 109 -9.40 -0.50 -1.45
N LEU A 110 -9.80 0.49 -0.66
CA LEU A 110 -9.03 1.01 0.46
C LEU A 110 -9.86 0.93 1.73
N PHE A 111 -9.39 0.14 2.70
CA PHE A 111 -10.06 -0.06 3.98
C PHE A 111 -9.13 0.28 5.13
N VAL A 112 -9.37 1.41 5.81
CA VAL A 112 -8.56 1.90 6.93
C VAL A 112 -9.44 1.96 8.17
N ALA A 113 -9.31 0.98 9.07
CA ALA A 113 -10.21 0.87 10.21
C ALA A 113 -9.54 0.55 11.56
N ASP A 114 -10.08 1.13 12.62
CA ASP A 114 -9.68 0.84 14.01
C ASP A 114 -8.18 1.04 14.28
N ASN A 115 -7.55 2.04 13.63
CA ASN A 115 -6.17 2.42 13.90
C ASN A 115 -6.16 3.58 14.91
N THR A 116 -6.04 3.23 16.19
CA THR A 116 -6.24 4.16 17.32
C THR A 116 -5.34 5.41 17.26
N ASP A 117 -4.09 5.24 16.85
CA ASP A 117 -3.07 6.29 16.89
C ASP A 117 -2.80 6.96 15.53
N LEU A 118 -3.53 6.57 14.48
CA LEU A 118 -3.38 7.14 13.14
C LEU A 118 -3.88 8.60 13.13
N GLN A 119 -3.02 9.53 12.68
CA GLN A 119 -3.29 10.97 12.63
C GLN A 119 -3.16 11.56 11.23
N GLU A 120 -2.29 10.97 10.42
CA GLU A 120 -2.03 11.37 9.04
C GLU A 120 -2.36 10.21 8.09
N ILE A 121 -2.80 10.53 6.87
CA ILE A 121 -3.02 9.55 5.80
C ILE A 121 -1.92 9.68 4.76
N PHE A 122 -2.26 10.03 3.51
CA PHE A 122 -1.28 10.33 2.47
C PHE A 122 -1.03 11.85 2.42
N PRO A 123 0.22 12.30 2.20
CA PRO A 123 0.48 13.73 2.00
C PRO A 123 -0.12 14.18 0.65
N GLU A 124 -0.41 15.47 0.51
CA GLU A 124 -1.06 16.03 -0.68
C GLU A 124 -0.34 15.67 -1.99
N GLN A 125 0.98 15.77 -2.00
CA GLN A 125 1.80 15.43 -3.16
C GLN A 125 1.68 13.96 -3.56
N GLN A 126 1.41 13.07 -2.59
CA GLN A 126 1.14 11.66 -2.85
C GLN A 126 -0.28 11.47 -3.41
N MET A 127 -1.27 12.09 -2.77
CA MET A 127 -2.67 12.00 -3.19
C MET A 127 -2.84 12.43 -4.66
N ASN A 128 -2.07 13.42 -5.12
CA ASN A 128 -2.09 13.91 -6.50
C ASN A 128 -1.64 12.89 -7.56
N LYS A 129 -0.92 11.84 -7.16
CA LYS A 129 -0.42 10.78 -8.04
C LYS A 129 -1.26 9.50 -7.96
N MET A 130 -2.14 9.42 -6.96
CA MET A 130 -2.91 8.22 -6.67
C MET A 130 -4.19 8.14 -7.49
N VAL A 131 -4.52 6.94 -7.93
CA VAL A 131 -5.77 6.59 -8.58
C VAL A 131 -6.32 5.33 -7.93
N ILE A 132 -7.61 5.33 -7.60
CA ILE A 132 -8.35 4.14 -7.20
C ILE A 132 -9.26 3.75 -8.35
N ARG A 133 -9.00 2.59 -8.95
CA ARG A 133 -9.67 2.20 -10.21
C ARG A 133 -11.06 1.60 -9.99
N LYS A 134 -11.23 0.77 -8.96
CA LYS A 134 -12.49 0.11 -8.60
C LYS A 134 -12.66 0.09 -7.09
N GLY A 135 -13.91 0.01 -6.63
CA GLY A 135 -14.26 -0.08 -5.21
C GLY A 135 -14.31 1.27 -4.51
N GLU A 136 -14.88 1.26 -3.30
CA GLU A 136 -15.01 2.43 -2.44
C GLU A 136 -13.87 2.53 -1.42
N ILE A 137 -13.80 3.67 -0.73
CA ILE A 137 -12.90 3.89 0.39
C ILE A 137 -13.69 3.82 1.70
N SER A 138 -13.10 3.21 2.73
CA SER A 138 -13.66 3.21 4.08
C SER A 138 -12.64 3.71 5.09
N PHE A 139 -13.02 4.74 5.86
CA PHE A 139 -12.33 5.16 7.08
C PHE A 139 -13.29 5.01 8.26
N HIS A 140 -12.99 4.12 9.21
CA HIS A 140 -13.83 3.86 10.37
C HIS A 140 -12.99 3.68 11.64
N GLY A 141 -13.43 4.17 12.81
CA GLY A 141 -12.76 3.86 14.08
C GLY A 141 -11.33 4.43 14.26
N ASN A 142 -10.86 5.31 13.37
CA ASN A 142 -9.56 5.99 13.49
C ASN A 142 -9.70 7.27 14.34
N ARG A 143 -9.76 7.13 15.67
CA ARG A 143 -10.19 8.21 16.59
C ARG A 143 -9.33 9.48 16.57
N LYS A 144 -8.04 9.38 16.23
CA LYS A 144 -7.13 10.52 16.16
C LYS A 144 -6.95 11.09 14.74
N LEU A 145 -7.62 10.50 13.74
CA LEU A 145 -7.57 10.97 12.36
C LEU A 145 -8.63 12.05 12.14
N CYS A 146 -8.19 13.26 11.79
CA CYS A 146 -9.09 14.37 11.49
C CYS A 146 -9.98 14.07 10.26
N VAL A 147 -11.29 14.30 10.41
CA VAL A 147 -12.27 14.10 9.33
C VAL A 147 -11.96 14.96 8.10
N SER A 148 -11.43 16.17 8.29
CA SER A 148 -11.03 17.06 7.19
C SER A 148 -10.01 16.42 6.23
N LYS A 149 -9.09 15.60 6.75
CA LYS A 149 -8.10 14.87 5.94
C LYS A 149 -8.75 13.79 5.09
N ILE A 150 -9.71 13.06 5.68
CA ILE A 150 -10.51 12.07 4.96
C ILE A 150 -11.31 12.73 3.83
N LEU A 151 -12.01 13.83 4.12
CA LEU A 151 -12.79 14.56 3.12
C LEU A 151 -11.92 15.11 1.99
N SER A 152 -10.74 15.65 2.31
CA SER A 152 -9.78 16.11 1.30
C SER A 152 -9.32 14.96 0.41
N PHE A 153 -9.03 13.79 0.98
CA PHE A 153 -8.62 12.62 0.22
C PHE A 153 -9.74 12.11 -0.69
N VAL A 154 -10.96 11.96 -0.17
CA VAL A 154 -12.11 11.50 -0.96
C VAL A 154 -12.42 12.46 -2.12
N LYS A 155 -12.34 13.77 -1.86
CA LYS A 155 -12.46 14.80 -2.90
C LYS A 155 -11.38 14.63 -3.98
N GLN A 156 -10.13 14.40 -3.58
CA GLN A 156 -9.00 14.24 -4.50
C GLN A 156 -9.12 12.98 -5.36
N MET A 157 -9.62 11.87 -4.79
CA MET A 157 -9.80 10.62 -5.52
C MET A 157 -10.98 10.66 -6.53
N ASN A 158 -11.74 11.75 -6.59
CA ASN A 158 -12.99 11.87 -7.37
C ASN A 158 -14.01 10.76 -7.06
N ILE A 159 -14.01 10.23 -5.83
CA ILE A 159 -14.97 9.22 -5.39
C ILE A 159 -16.14 9.97 -4.76
N THR A 160 -17.28 9.99 -5.43
CA THR A 160 -18.51 10.57 -4.88
C THR A 160 -18.89 9.82 -3.61
N SER A 161 -18.97 10.55 -2.49
CA SER A 161 -19.56 10.04 -1.25
C SER A 161 -21.07 9.92 -1.48
N ASN A 162 -21.57 8.68 -1.63
CA ASN A 162 -23.01 8.40 -1.57
C ASN A 162 -23.40 8.05 -0.14
#